data_AF-A0A8I0L799-F1
#
_entry.id   AF-A0A8I0L799-F1
#
_cell.length_a   1.000
_cell.length_b   1.000
_cell.length_c   1.000
_cell.angle_alpha   90.00
_cell.angle_beta   90.00
_cell.angle_gamma   90.00
#
_symmetry.space_group_name_H-M   'P 1'
#
loop_
_entity.id
_entity.type
_entity.pdbx_description
1 polymer ?
#
loop_
_entity_poly.entity_id
_entity_poly.type
_entity_poly.pdbx_seq_one_letter_code
_entity_poly.pdbx_strand_id
1 'polypeptide(L)' 'EDKCGLTDFGKLAVAEMEKYGIVIDISHASDELFYDVVNRTNKPFIATHSDSRTITQNPRNLTDEQIKIIIQRGGL' A
#
# COMPACT_ATOMS: atom_id res chain seq x y z
N GLU A 1 7.74 14.21 -13.26
CA GLU A 1 6.48 14.24 -12.48
C GLU A 1 6.84 14.08 -11.02
N ASP A 2 6.31 14.94 -10.16
CA ASP A 2 6.54 14.82 -8.72
C ASP A 2 5.83 13.55 -8.22
N LYS A 3 6.63 12.53 -7.97
CA LYS A 3 6.21 11.28 -7.37
C LYS A 3 5.78 11.55 -5.92
N CYS A 4 4.48 11.75 -5.71
CA CYS A 4 3.92 12.10 -4.42
C CYS A 4 3.32 10.87 -3.73
N GLY A 5 3.78 10.59 -2.52
CA GLY A 5 3.20 9.60 -1.61
C GLY A 5 2.16 10.23 -0.68
N LEU A 6 2.24 9.95 0.63
CA LEU A 6 1.36 10.53 1.63
C LEU A 6 1.68 12.02 1.87
N THR A 7 0.64 12.85 1.87
CA THR A 7 0.69 14.19 2.44
C THR A 7 0.90 14.14 3.96
N ASP A 8 1.23 15.26 4.59
CA ASP A 8 1.37 15.30 6.05
C ASP A 8 0.09 14.89 6.79
N PHE A 9 -1.07 15.27 6.27
CA PHE A 9 -2.35 14.77 6.77
C PHE A 9 -2.50 13.25 6.56
N GLY A 10 -2.14 12.74 5.37
CA GLY A 10 -2.20 11.32 5.06
C GLY A 10 -1.36 10.47 6.01
N LYS A 11 -0.17 10.95 6.41
CA LYS A 11 0.69 10.29 7.40
C LYS A 11 -0.01 10.16 8.76
N LEU A 12 -0.70 11.21 9.21
CA LEU A 12 -1.48 11.19 10.46
C LEU A 12 -2.68 10.25 10.35
N ALA A 13 -3.40 10.27 9.22
CA ALA A 13 -4.55 9.41 8.98
C ALA A 13 -4.18 7.93 9.02
N VAL A 14 -3.11 7.53 8.34
CA VAL A 14 -2.61 6.14 8.32
C VAL A 14 -2.22 5.67 9.73
N ALA A 15 -1.59 6.53 10.53
CA ALA A 15 -1.24 6.20 11.91
C ALA A 15 -2.47 5.97 12.80
N GLU A 16 -3.51 6.81 12.68
CA GLU A 16 -4.76 6.62 13.45
C GLU A 16 -5.54 5.39 12.95
N MET A 17 -5.56 5.12 11.63
CA MET A 17 -6.17 3.90 11.09
C MET A 17 -5.52 2.65 11.69
N GLU A 18 -4.19 2.60 11.69
CA GLU A 18 -3.44 1.50 12.30
C GLU A 18 -3.75 1.38 13.80
N LYS A 19 -3.73 2.48 14.54
CA LYS A 19 -4.02 2.52 15.98
C LYS A 19 -5.39 1.93 16.31
N TYR A 20 -6.44 2.27 15.55
CA TYR A 20 -7.80 1.77 15.78
C TYR A 20 -8.10 0.44 15.08
N GLY A 21 -7.15 -0.13 14.35
CA GLY A 21 -7.36 -1.41 13.65
C GLY A 21 -8.26 -1.30 12.42
N ILE A 22 -8.33 -0.11 11.83
CA ILE A 22 -8.94 0.08 10.51
C ILE A 22 -7.95 -0.45 9.48
N VAL A 23 -8.38 -1.42 8.67
CA VAL A 23 -7.54 -2.04 7.65
C VAL A 23 -7.23 -1.01 6.55
N ILE A 24 -5.96 -0.88 6.21
CA ILE A 24 -5.51 -0.03 5.11
C ILE A 24 -5.59 -0.85 3.82
N ASP A 25 -6.21 -0.27 2.80
CA ASP A 25 -6.30 -0.85 1.46
C ASP A 25 -5.42 -0.04 0.49
N ILE A 26 -4.48 -0.71 -0.16
CA ILE A 26 -3.53 -0.10 -1.11
C ILE A 26 -4.01 -0.19 -2.56
N SER A 27 -5.20 -0.74 -2.81
CA SER A 27 -5.87 -0.65 -4.10
C SER A 27 -5.94 0.81 -4.56
N HIS A 28 -5.39 1.11 -5.74
CA HIS A 28 -5.24 2.45 -6.35
C HIS A 28 -4.05 3.29 -5.84
N ALA A 29 -3.25 2.77 -4.91
CA ALA A 29 -2.05 3.47 -4.51
C ALA A 29 -1.04 3.58 -5.66
N SER A 30 -0.34 4.72 -5.72
CA SER A 30 0.91 4.81 -6.47
C SER A 30 1.97 3.94 -5.80
N ASP A 31 3.06 3.66 -6.52
CA ASP A 31 4.18 2.92 -5.95
C ASP A 31 4.78 3.66 -4.74
N GLU A 32 4.86 4.99 -4.78
CA GLU A 32 5.38 5.80 -3.68
C GLU A 32 4.44 5.78 -2.47
N LEU A 33 3.13 5.88 -2.69
CA LEU A 33 2.14 5.77 -1.62
C LEU A 33 2.19 4.38 -0.96
N PHE A 34 2.37 3.32 -1.75
CA PHE A 34 2.55 1.96 -1.23
C PHE A 34 3.73 1.90 -0.25
N TYR A 35 4.92 2.38 -0.67
CA TYR A 35 6.10 2.33 0.19
C TYR A 35 6.01 3.26 1.40
N ASP A 36 5.28 4.38 1.30
CA ASP A 36 4.99 5.22 2.46
C ASP A 36 4.15 4.50 3.51
N VAL A 37 3.15 3.71 3.10
CA VAL A 37 2.36 2.87 4.02
C VAL A 37 3.24 1.79 4.65
N VAL A 38 4.08 1.11 3.85
CA VAL A 38 5.02 0.09 4.35
C VAL A 38 5.95 0.66 5.42
N ASN A 39 6.52 1.84 5.19
CA ASN A 39 7.51 2.44 6.09
C ASN A 39 6.90 3.04 7.37
N ARG A 40 5.58 3.28 7.40
CA ARG A 40 4.91 3.99 8.51
C ARG A 40 4.00 3.12 9.35
N THR A 41 3.73 1.90 8.91
CA THR A 41 2.87 0.96 9.61
C THR A 41 3.62 -0.31 9.98
N ASN A 42 3.01 -1.14 10.82
CA ASN A 42 3.49 -2.45 11.25
C ASN A 42 2.42 -3.54 11.10
N LYS A 43 1.13 -3.19 11.15
CA LYS A 43 0.00 -4.12 10.99
C LYS A 43 -0.18 -4.57 9.53
N PRO A 44 -0.87 -5.72 9.31
CA PRO A 44 -1.32 -6.13 7.99
C PRO A 44 -2.14 -5.05 7.28
N PHE A 45 -1.93 -4.94 5.97
CA PHE A 45 -2.74 -4.14 5.05
C PHE A 45 -3.07 -5.00 3.83
N ILE A 46 -4.04 -4.59 3.02
CA ILE A 46 -4.58 -5.41 1.94
C ILE A 46 -4.59 -4.69 0.59
N ALA A 47 -4.74 -5.46 -0.48
CA ALA A 47 -5.09 -5.00 -1.82
C ALA A 47 -6.44 -5.62 -2.20
N THR A 48 -7.55 -4.97 -1.86
CA THR A 48 -8.90 -5.52 -2.08
C THR A 48 -9.20 -5.92 -3.53
N HIS A 49 -8.67 -5.17 -4.51
CA HIS A 49 -8.83 -5.44 -5.94
C HIS A 49 -7.61 -4.93 -6.72
N SER A 50 -6.59 -5.77 -6.89
CA SER A 50 -5.41 -5.49 -7.72
C SER A 50 -4.89 -6.77 -8.36
N ASP A 51 -4.33 -6.68 -9.56
CA ASP A 51 -3.74 -7.83 -10.27
C ASP A 51 -2.20 -7.77 -10.32
N SER A 52 -1.56 -8.73 -10.98
CA SER A 52 -0.10 -8.77 -11.20
C SER A 52 0.35 -7.87 -12.36
N ARG A 53 1.32 -7.00 -12.09
CA ARG A 53 1.93 -6.11 -13.10
C ARG A 53 2.82 -6.88 -14.08
N THR A 54 3.39 -8.00 -13.64
CA THR A 54 4.17 -8.92 -14.49
C THR A 54 3.29 -9.57 -15.56
N ILE A 55 2.03 -9.91 -15.23
CA ILE A 55 1.07 -10.50 -16.18
C ILE A 55 0.45 -9.44 -17.09
N THR A 56 -0.01 -8.33 -16.52
CA THR A 56 -0.58 -7.20 -17.27
C THR A 56 0.07 -5.91 -16.82
N GLN A 57 0.81 -5.26 -17.73
CA GLN A 57 1.51 -4.00 -17.47
C GLN A 57 0.54 -2.82 -17.37
N ASN A 58 -0.17 -2.73 -16.25
CA ASN A 58 -1.04 -1.63 -15.89
C ASN A 58 -0.51 -0.98 -14.60
N PRO A 59 -0.41 0.37 -14.52
CA PRO A 59 0.02 1.05 -13.29
C PRO A 59 -0.85 0.74 -12.08
N ARG A 60 -2.09 0.27 -12.29
CA ARG A 60 -3.00 -0.16 -11.23
C ARG A 60 -2.61 -1.49 -10.58
N ASN A 61 -1.80 -2.30 -11.25
CA ASN A 61 -1.38 -3.63 -10.81
C ASN A 61 -0.12 -3.57 -9.96
N LEU A 62 0.10 -4.59 -9.13
CA LEU A 62 1.22 -4.68 -8.20
C LEU A 62 2.43 -5.35 -8.84
N THR A 63 3.61 -4.83 -8.53
CA THR A 63 4.87 -5.52 -8.82
C THR A 63 5.02 -6.77 -7.95
N ASP A 64 5.80 -7.74 -8.40
CA ASP A 64 6.06 -8.97 -7.63
C ASP A 64 6.71 -8.66 -6.26
N GLU A 65 7.47 -7.56 -6.16
CA GLU A 65 8.05 -7.11 -4.89
C GLU A 65 7.00 -6.56 -3.92
N GLN A 66 6.07 -5.73 -4.40
CA GLN A 66 4.94 -5.26 -3.59
C GLN A 66 4.09 -6.43 -3.08
N ILE A 67 3.83 -7.44 -3.91
CA ILE A 67 3.10 -8.65 -3.52
C ILE A 67 3.85 -9.41 -2.41
N LYS A 68 5.18 -9.59 -2.53
CA LYS A 68 5.99 -10.23 -1.48
C LYS A 68 5.92 -9.47 -0.16
N ILE A 69 5.95 -8.14 -0.20
CA ILE A 69 5.85 -7.29 1.01
C ILE A 69 4.48 -7.48 1.67
N ILE A 70 3.38 -7.50 0.90
CA ILE A 70 2.03 -7.76 1.43
C ILE A 70 2.00 -9.13 2.14
N ILE A 71 2.52 -10.19 1.49
CA ILE A 71 2.60 -11.53 2.07
C ILE A 71 3.42 -11.55 3.36
N GLN A 72 4.61 -10.92 3.37
CA GLN A 72 5.48 -10.85 4.54
C GLN A 72 4.85 -10.09 5.70
N ARG A 73 4.00 -9.12 5.41
CA ARG A 73 3.21 -8.37 6.41
C ARG A 73 2.03 -9.19 6.96
N GLY A 74 1.70 -10.34 6.37
CA GLY A 74 0.49 -11.09 6.68
C GLY A 74 -0.78 -10.43 6.14
N GLY A 75 -0.64 -9.62 5.09
CA GLY A 75 -1.73 -8.99 4.35
C GLY A 75 -2.44 -9.95 3.39
N LEU A 76 -3.32 -9.36 2.58
CA LEU A 76 -4.10 -10.05 1.54
C LEU A 76 -4.05 -9.27 0.23
#